data_AF-A0A0B2WQ11-F1
#
_entry.id   AF-A0A0B2WQ11-F1
#
_cell.length_a   1.000
_cell.length_b   1.000
_cell.length_c   1.000
_cell.angle_alpha   90.00
_cell.angle_beta   90.00
_cell.angle_gamma   90.00
#
_symmetry.space_group_name_H-M   'P 1'
#
loop_
_entity.id
_entity.type
_entity.pdbx_description
1 polymer ?
#
loop_
_entity_poly.entity_id
_entity_poly.type
_entity_poly.pdbx_seq_one_letter_code
_entity_poly.pdbx_strand_id
1 'polypeptide(L)'
;MDASACACGATNPRFFSSTSLNLRASDGVTSPRAIWKRKIAAAADDDAAPRTMAGAEAQMPFIRNLASSDRKLRTQSLAALQTYLSTRTGLAATEARKLWTGLYYALWMTDGPRPQQALASDLARLPLDAPGACAVPLATGFWDVMSRQWASIDALRMDKFLLLVRRAFAAQVRFARREGWFGPRVEQMLELWRRRAFDADDEDGAPLGLRLHVLDLWVDELDRERALGRDEDEDDDDDAAAARDRWVREVGDMVDALRASPVKSVRNRASESYADERLPWGARRSDDEGHGEVGLEDEAWDGIED
;
A
#
# COMPACT_ATOMS: atom_id res chain seq x y z
N MET A 1 37.43 -25.14 -73.03
CA MET A 1 38.62 -24.39 -72.56
C MET A 1 38.71 -24.67 -71.08
N ASP A 2 39.70 -25.45 -70.72
CA ASP A 2 39.79 -26.15 -69.43
C ASP A 2 40.33 -25.31 -68.29
N ALA A 3 40.19 -25.86 -67.09
CA ALA A 3 40.77 -25.37 -65.86
C ALA A 3 42.30 -25.41 -65.87
N SER A 4 42.92 -24.62 -64.99
CA SER A 4 44.29 -24.85 -64.51
C SER A 4 44.44 -24.45 -63.04
N ALA A 5 45.11 -25.29 -62.25
CA ALA A 5 45.59 -25.01 -60.89
C ALA A 5 46.88 -24.13 -60.96
N CYS A 6 47.57 -23.67 -59.90
CA CYS A 6 47.82 -24.14 -58.53
C CYS A 6 48.29 -22.90 -57.68
N ALA A 7 48.84 -22.92 -56.45
CA ALA A 7 49.34 -23.95 -55.53
C ALA A 7 49.17 -23.45 -54.06
N CYS A 8 48.87 -24.31 -53.08
CA CYS A 8 49.77 -25.14 -52.24
C CYS A 8 50.44 -24.39 -51.06
N GLY A 9 50.32 -24.96 -49.85
CA GLY A 9 50.89 -24.42 -48.61
C GLY A 9 50.28 -25.05 -47.34
N ALA A 10 50.68 -26.28 -47.01
CA ALA A 10 50.14 -27.03 -45.87
C ALA A 10 51.06 -26.97 -44.63
N THR A 11 50.47 -26.93 -43.42
CA THR A 11 51.02 -27.56 -42.20
C THR A 11 49.88 -27.90 -41.22
N ASN A 12 50.07 -28.96 -40.44
CA ASN A 12 49.14 -29.55 -39.46
C ASN A 12 49.99 -30.41 -38.48
N PRO A 13 49.40 -31.14 -37.50
CA PRO A 13 48.73 -30.72 -36.26
C PRO A 13 49.65 -30.84 -35.01
N ARG A 14 49.23 -30.37 -33.82
CA ARG A 14 49.49 -31.04 -32.52
C ARG A 14 48.36 -30.78 -31.50
N PHE A 15 48.33 -31.62 -30.46
CA PHE A 15 47.18 -32.02 -29.63
C PHE A 15 47.38 -31.68 -28.14
N PHE A 16 46.28 -31.68 -27.35
CA PHE A 16 46.20 -31.47 -25.88
C PHE A 16 46.59 -30.04 -25.39
N SER A 17 46.02 -29.48 -24.30
CA SER A 17 45.41 -30.12 -23.13
C SER A 17 44.18 -29.36 -22.58
N SER A 18 43.39 -30.08 -21.78
CA SER A 18 42.30 -29.62 -20.93
C SER A 18 42.64 -28.39 -20.06
N THR A 19 41.69 -27.46 -19.94
CA THR A 19 41.37 -26.83 -18.65
C THR A 19 39.86 -26.55 -18.58
N SER A 20 39.12 -27.46 -17.97
CA SER A 20 37.71 -27.24 -17.64
C SER A 20 37.57 -26.25 -16.49
N LEU A 21 37.38 -24.97 -16.82
CA LEU A 21 36.94 -23.98 -15.83
C LEU A 21 35.45 -24.18 -15.53
N ASN A 22 35.17 -25.01 -14.52
CA ASN A 22 33.86 -25.15 -13.90
C ASN A 22 33.45 -23.81 -13.24
N LEU A 23 32.86 -22.89 -14.01
CA LEU A 23 31.99 -21.88 -13.43
C LEU A 23 30.71 -22.59 -12.96
N ARG A 24 30.72 -23.03 -11.70
CA ARG A 24 29.49 -23.31 -10.97
C ARG A 24 28.72 -22.00 -10.86
N ALA A 25 27.74 -21.80 -11.74
CA ALA A 25 26.66 -20.85 -11.52
C ALA A 25 25.85 -21.36 -10.31
N SER A 26 26.27 -20.99 -9.10
CA SER A 26 25.46 -21.15 -7.90
C SER A 26 24.43 -20.03 -7.87
N ASP A 27 23.49 -20.08 -8.82
CA ASP A 27 22.34 -19.19 -8.86
C ASP A 27 21.43 -19.50 -7.69
N GLY A 28 21.72 -18.86 -6.56
CA GLY A 28 20.96 -18.92 -5.32
C GLY A 28 19.62 -18.21 -5.43
N VAL A 29 18.81 -18.54 -6.45
CA VAL A 29 17.41 -18.12 -6.60
C VAL A 29 16.62 -18.74 -5.45
N THR A 30 16.68 -18.07 -4.32
CA THR A 30 16.02 -18.46 -3.08
C THR A 30 14.53 -18.34 -3.35
N SER A 31 13.85 -19.49 -3.52
CA SER A 31 12.42 -19.55 -3.84
C SER A 31 11.61 -18.56 -2.97
N PRO A 32 10.57 -17.88 -3.49
CA PRO A 32 9.69 -17.04 -2.69
C PRO A 32 9.17 -17.76 -1.43
N ARG A 33 9.01 -19.10 -1.48
CA ARG A 33 8.65 -19.93 -0.32
C ARG A 33 9.76 -20.03 0.75
N ALA A 34 11.02 -19.99 0.34
CA ALA A 34 12.17 -19.94 1.24
C ALA A 34 12.42 -18.52 1.80
N ILE A 35 12.16 -17.48 1.00
CA ILE A 35 12.12 -16.09 1.48
C ILE A 35 11.00 -15.93 2.51
N TRP A 36 9.79 -16.43 2.22
CA TRP A 36 8.64 -16.47 3.14
C TRP A 36 8.97 -17.20 4.44
N LYS A 37 9.57 -18.40 4.38
CA LYS A 37 10.04 -19.12 5.59
C LYS A 37 11.01 -18.29 6.44
N ARG A 38 12.00 -17.63 5.80
CA ARG A 38 12.96 -16.77 6.50
C ARG A 38 12.31 -15.52 7.10
N LYS A 39 11.41 -14.87 6.37
CA LYS A 39 10.69 -13.66 6.84
C LYS A 39 9.67 -13.97 7.93
N ILE A 40 9.02 -15.15 7.93
CA ILE A 40 8.19 -15.61 9.06
C ILE A 40 9.04 -15.87 10.31
N ALA A 41 10.19 -16.52 10.17
CA ALA A 41 11.10 -16.76 11.29
C ALA A 41 11.61 -15.42 11.88
N ALA A 42 12.09 -14.51 11.05
CA ALA A 42 12.57 -13.19 11.49
C ALA A 42 11.46 -12.35 12.15
N ALA A 43 10.23 -12.36 11.61
CA ALA A 43 9.08 -11.68 12.21
C ALA A 43 8.60 -12.30 13.54
N ALA A 44 9.27 -13.36 14.00
CA ALA A 44 9.03 -14.05 15.26
C ALA A 44 10.17 -13.87 16.27
N ASP A 45 11.34 -13.33 15.86
CA ASP A 45 12.51 -13.12 16.72
C ASP A 45 12.61 -11.69 17.29
N ASP A 46 11.90 -10.71 16.72
CA ASP A 46 11.87 -9.30 17.20
C ASP A 46 11.14 -9.09 18.55
N ASP A 47 10.51 -10.13 19.12
CA ASP A 47 9.62 -10.02 20.27
C ASP A 47 10.08 -10.94 21.42
N ALA A 48 10.86 -10.40 22.36
CA ALA A 48 11.58 -11.16 23.38
C ALA A 48 10.69 -11.61 24.57
N ALA A 49 9.79 -12.56 24.31
CA ALA A 49 8.97 -13.25 25.33
C ALA A 49 8.86 -14.77 25.03
N PRO A 50 8.61 -15.65 26.04
CA PRO A 50 9.12 -17.01 25.99
C PRO A 50 8.32 -18.01 25.13
N ARG A 51 9.04 -18.65 24.20
CA ARG A 51 8.89 -20.05 23.72
C ARG A 51 7.50 -20.71 23.86
N THR A 52 6.51 -20.23 23.10
CA THR A 52 5.25 -20.95 22.82
C THR A 52 4.96 -21.11 21.32
N MET A 53 5.94 -20.80 20.46
CA MET A 53 5.71 -20.56 19.03
C MET A 53 5.39 -21.80 18.18
N ALA A 54 5.73 -23.01 18.62
CA ALA A 54 5.35 -24.24 17.92
C ALA A 54 3.83 -24.50 17.92
N GLY A 55 3.10 -23.98 18.91
CA GLY A 55 1.64 -24.14 19.01
C GLY A 55 0.87 -23.26 18.01
N ALA A 56 1.41 -22.10 17.64
CA ALA A 56 0.71 -21.12 16.81
C ALA A 56 0.70 -21.47 15.31
N GLU A 57 1.72 -22.17 14.79
CA GLU A 57 1.67 -22.67 13.40
C GLU A 57 0.62 -23.77 13.21
N ALA A 58 0.35 -24.57 14.25
CA ALA A 58 -0.72 -25.57 14.23
C ALA A 58 -2.13 -24.95 14.19
N GLN A 59 -2.27 -23.69 14.59
CA GLN A 59 -3.56 -23.00 14.72
C GLN A 59 -4.11 -22.42 13.40
N MET A 60 -3.26 -22.19 12.39
CA MET A 60 -3.67 -21.62 11.09
C MET A 60 -2.95 -22.31 9.90
N PRO A 61 -3.18 -23.62 9.66
CA PRO A 61 -2.43 -24.41 8.66
C PRO A 61 -2.61 -23.91 7.22
N PHE A 62 -3.69 -23.18 6.91
CA PHE A 62 -3.97 -22.62 5.59
C PHE A 62 -3.00 -21.51 5.18
N ILE A 63 -2.35 -20.80 6.11
CA ILE A 63 -1.45 -19.67 5.80
C ILE A 63 -0.29 -20.12 4.90
N ARG A 64 0.25 -21.32 5.13
CA ARG A 64 1.34 -21.89 4.32
C ARG A 64 0.95 -22.12 2.85
N ASN A 65 -0.34 -22.30 2.58
CA ASN A 65 -0.87 -22.55 1.25
C ASN A 65 -1.31 -21.26 0.53
N LEU A 66 -1.51 -20.14 1.24
CA LEU A 66 -1.67 -18.81 0.62
C LEU A 66 -0.44 -18.41 -0.21
N ALA A 67 0.77 -18.77 0.25
CA ALA A 67 2.03 -18.57 -0.48
C ALA A 67 2.37 -19.71 -1.47
N SER A 68 1.42 -20.60 -1.80
CA SER A 68 1.65 -21.69 -2.74
C SER A 68 1.73 -21.19 -4.19
N SER A 69 2.56 -21.82 -5.02
CA SER A 69 2.56 -21.61 -6.47
C SER A 69 1.28 -22.13 -7.13
N ASP A 70 0.67 -23.19 -6.58
CA ASP A 70 -0.60 -23.73 -7.08
C ASP A 70 -1.77 -22.79 -6.74
N ARG A 71 -2.41 -22.27 -7.79
CA ARG A 71 -3.60 -21.41 -7.69
C ARG A 71 -4.76 -22.08 -6.95
N LYS A 72 -4.98 -23.40 -7.13
CA LYS A 72 -6.08 -24.12 -6.46
C LYS A 72 -5.88 -24.13 -4.95
N LEU A 73 -4.67 -24.41 -4.49
CA LEU A 73 -4.30 -24.37 -3.07
C LEU A 73 -4.45 -22.95 -2.49
N ARG A 74 -4.07 -21.90 -3.24
CA ARG A 74 -4.29 -20.51 -2.80
C ARG A 74 -5.79 -20.20 -2.65
N THR A 75 -6.61 -20.51 -3.65
CA THR A 75 -8.06 -20.26 -3.62
C THR A 75 -8.76 -21.01 -2.47
N GLN A 76 -8.42 -22.29 -2.25
CA GLN A 76 -8.92 -23.06 -1.10
C GLN A 76 -8.51 -22.44 0.24
N SER A 77 -7.31 -21.88 0.32
CA SER A 77 -6.79 -21.24 1.55
C SER A 77 -7.43 -19.88 1.83
N LEU A 78 -7.82 -19.14 0.80
CA LEU A 78 -8.59 -17.90 0.94
C LEU A 78 -10.02 -18.19 1.45
N ALA A 79 -10.68 -19.23 0.93
CA ALA A 79 -11.97 -19.67 1.44
C ALA A 79 -11.87 -20.14 2.90
N ALA A 80 -10.83 -20.92 3.25
CA ALA A 80 -10.56 -21.32 4.63
C ALA A 80 -10.28 -20.12 5.56
N LEU A 81 -9.60 -19.08 5.07
CA LEU A 81 -9.37 -17.83 5.80
C LEU A 81 -10.68 -17.07 6.07
N GLN A 82 -11.59 -17.00 5.09
CA GLN A 82 -12.91 -16.39 5.27
C GLN A 82 -13.74 -17.16 6.33
N THR A 83 -13.77 -18.49 6.25
CA THR A 83 -14.43 -19.34 7.26
C THR A 83 -13.79 -19.18 8.65
N TYR A 84 -12.46 -19.07 8.72
CA TYR A 84 -11.76 -18.82 9.97
C TYR A 84 -12.21 -17.48 10.58
N LEU A 85 -12.11 -16.38 9.84
CA LEU A 85 -12.45 -15.04 10.31
C LEU A 85 -13.92 -14.90 10.74
N SER A 86 -14.86 -15.55 10.04
CA SER A 86 -16.29 -15.47 10.38
C SER A 86 -16.62 -16.08 11.75
N THR A 87 -15.74 -16.93 12.30
CA THR A 87 -15.91 -17.55 13.63
C THR A 87 -15.16 -16.84 14.77
N ARG A 88 -14.41 -15.78 14.48
CA ARG A 88 -13.55 -15.11 15.47
C ARG A 88 -14.30 -14.00 16.20
N THR A 89 -14.20 -14.00 17.53
CA THR A 89 -14.65 -12.90 18.41
C THR A 89 -13.57 -11.83 18.65
N GLY A 90 -12.39 -12.01 18.07
CA GLY A 90 -11.24 -11.11 18.18
C GLY A 90 -10.02 -11.71 17.50
N LEU A 91 -9.00 -10.90 17.20
CA LEU A 91 -7.78 -11.30 16.49
C LEU A 91 -6.57 -10.62 17.12
N ALA A 92 -5.56 -11.39 17.53
CA ALA A 92 -4.33 -10.81 18.09
C ALA A 92 -3.48 -10.17 16.98
N ALA A 93 -2.74 -9.10 17.31
CA ALA A 93 -1.86 -8.42 16.35
C ALA A 93 -0.85 -9.38 15.68
N THR A 94 -0.32 -10.35 16.42
CA THR A 94 0.58 -11.38 15.87
C THR A 94 -0.11 -12.34 14.90
N GLU A 95 -1.38 -12.70 15.14
CA GLU A 95 -2.19 -13.48 14.20
C GLU A 95 -2.48 -12.68 12.93
N ALA A 96 -2.89 -11.41 13.08
CA ALA A 96 -3.16 -10.51 11.96
C ALA A 96 -1.93 -10.30 11.06
N ARG A 97 -0.75 -10.05 11.65
CA ARG A 97 0.53 -9.95 10.90
C ARG A 97 0.86 -11.25 10.15
N LYS A 98 0.63 -12.42 10.75
CA LYS A 98 0.87 -13.73 10.10
C LYS A 98 -0.09 -13.96 8.92
N LEU A 99 -1.38 -13.64 9.10
CA LEU A 99 -2.38 -13.70 8.04
C LEU A 99 -1.99 -12.79 6.87
N TRP A 100 -1.73 -11.51 7.14
CA TRP A 100 -1.35 -10.56 6.09
C TRP A 100 -0.02 -10.86 5.41
N THR A 101 0.95 -11.47 6.12
CA THR A 101 2.16 -12.00 5.47
C THR A 101 1.79 -13.09 4.45
N GLY A 102 0.86 -13.99 4.77
CA GLY A 102 0.35 -14.98 3.80
C GLY A 102 -0.38 -14.34 2.63
N LEU A 103 -1.25 -13.35 2.88
CA LEU A 103 -2.04 -12.65 1.86
C LEU A 103 -1.18 -11.81 0.91
N TYR A 104 -0.15 -11.14 1.43
CA TYR A 104 0.87 -10.44 0.65
C TYR A 104 1.50 -11.39 -0.38
N TYR A 105 1.89 -12.60 0.04
CA TYR A 105 2.45 -13.60 -0.88
C TYR A 105 1.39 -14.23 -1.80
N ALA A 106 0.12 -14.30 -1.41
CA ALA A 106 -0.96 -14.72 -2.32
C ALA A 106 -1.11 -13.73 -3.50
N LEU A 107 -1.02 -12.42 -3.24
CA LEU A 107 -1.03 -11.40 -4.29
C LEU A 107 0.30 -11.39 -5.08
N TRP A 108 1.44 -11.56 -4.40
CA TRP A 108 2.76 -11.68 -5.03
C TRP A 108 2.78 -12.77 -6.11
N MET A 109 2.22 -13.95 -5.80
CA MET A 109 2.15 -15.13 -6.68
C MET A 109 0.97 -15.10 -7.66
N THR A 110 0.21 -14.00 -7.74
CA THR A 110 -0.92 -13.85 -8.67
C THR A 110 -0.53 -13.02 -9.87
N ASP A 111 -0.71 -13.63 -11.04
CA ASP A 111 -0.33 -13.11 -12.36
C ASP A 111 -1.57 -12.84 -13.23
N GLY A 112 -1.43 -11.87 -14.15
CA GLY A 112 -2.51 -11.39 -15.01
C GLY A 112 -3.32 -10.23 -14.38
N PRO A 113 -3.65 -9.17 -15.15
CA PRO A 113 -4.32 -7.99 -14.60
C PRO A 113 -5.66 -8.28 -13.92
N ARG A 114 -6.55 -9.06 -14.56
CA ARG A 114 -7.88 -9.37 -14.01
C ARG A 114 -7.81 -10.19 -12.71
N PRO A 115 -7.02 -11.29 -12.59
CA PRO A 115 -6.80 -11.97 -11.31
C PRO A 115 -6.21 -11.09 -10.21
N GLN A 116 -5.24 -10.22 -10.54
CA GLN A 116 -4.63 -9.28 -9.59
C GLN A 116 -5.67 -8.27 -9.08
N GLN A 117 -6.48 -7.70 -9.98
CA GLN A 117 -7.58 -6.82 -9.64
C GLN A 117 -8.66 -7.53 -8.80
N ALA A 118 -9.06 -8.75 -9.13
CA ALA A 118 -10.04 -9.49 -8.32
C ALA A 118 -9.51 -9.69 -6.89
N LEU A 119 -8.31 -10.27 -6.76
CA LEU A 119 -7.71 -10.56 -5.47
C LEU A 119 -7.44 -9.28 -4.64
N ALA A 120 -6.95 -8.20 -5.25
CA ALA A 120 -6.74 -6.95 -4.52
C ALA A 120 -8.05 -6.33 -3.99
N SER A 121 -9.20 -6.55 -4.66
CA SER A 121 -10.52 -6.18 -4.12
C SER A 121 -10.91 -7.08 -2.95
N ASP A 122 -10.74 -8.40 -3.08
CA ASP A 122 -11.10 -9.37 -2.04
C ASP A 122 -10.28 -9.14 -0.75
N LEU A 123 -8.98 -8.89 -0.88
CA LEU A 123 -8.08 -8.63 0.25
C LEU A 123 -8.41 -7.30 0.95
N ALA A 124 -8.62 -6.23 0.18
CA ALA A 124 -8.93 -4.91 0.72
C ALA A 124 -10.20 -4.89 1.59
N ARG A 125 -11.17 -5.76 1.28
CA ARG A 125 -12.44 -5.87 2.01
C ARG A 125 -12.38 -6.71 3.29
N LEU A 126 -11.28 -7.40 3.58
CA LEU A 126 -11.20 -8.26 4.78
C LEU A 126 -11.55 -7.54 6.10
N PRO A 127 -11.14 -6.28 6.35
CA PRO A 127 -11.59 -5.53 7.54
C PRO A 127 -13.09 -5.19 7.55
N LEU A 128 -13.72 -5.02 6.37
CA LEU A 128 -15.14 -4.68 6.22
C LEU A 128 -16.09 -5.88 6.36
N ASP A 129 -15.63 -7.05 5.91
CA ASP A 129 -16.43 -8.27 5.82
C ASP A 129 -16.18 -9.22 7.03
N ALA A 130 -15.24 -8.88 7.93
CA ALA A 130 -14.96 -9.60 9.18
C ALA A 130 -15.82 -9.10 10.36
N PRO A 131 -15.97 -9.89 11.45
CA PRO A 131 -16.60 -9.43 12.69
C PRO A 131 -15.92 -8.17 13.23
N GLY A 132 -16.68 -7.21 13.78
CA GLY A 132 -16.18 -5.87 14.13
C GLY A 132 -14.97 -5.85 15.09
N ALA A 133 -14.83 -6.84 15.97
CA ALA A 133 -13.67 -7.00 16.86
C ALA A 133 -12.37 -7.44 16.13
N CYS A 134 -12.48 -7.86 14.87
CA CYS A 134 -11.36 -8.24 14.01
C CYS A 134 -10.99 -7.15 12.98
N ALA A 135 -11.88 -6.18 12.72
CA ALA A 135 -11.70 -5.16 11.69
C ALA A 135 -10.42 -4.33 11.87
N VAL A 136 -10.27 -3.68 13.04
CA VAL A 136 -9.07 -2.89 13.36
C VAL A 136 -7.80 -3.76 13.38
N PRO A 137 -7.72 -4.91 14.08
CA PRO A 137 -6.54 -5.79 14.02
C PRO A 137 -6.16 -6.24 12.60
N LEU A 138 -7.14 -6.50 11.72
CA LEU A 138 -6.87 -6.81 10.32
C LEU A 138 -6.29 -5.59 9.58
N ALA A 139 -6.82 -4.39 9.78
CA ALA A 139 -6.22 -3.18 9.22
C ALA A 139 -4.80 -2.93 9.76
N THR A 140 -4.55 -3.14 11.06
CA THR A 140 -3.21 -3.03 11.66
C THR A 140 -2.24 -4.01 11.01
N GLY A 141 -2.63 -5.27 10.86
CA GLY A 141 -1.81 -6.29 10.20
C GLY A 141 -1.53 -5.99 8.72
N PHE A 142 -2.45 -5.32 8.03
CA PHE A 142 -2.25 -4.84 6.66
C PHE A 142 -1.13 -3.80 6.61
N TRP A 143 -1.25 -2.70 7.38
CA TRP A 143 -0.27 -1.63 7.38
C TRP A 143 1.11 -2.09 7.88
N ASP A 144 1.17 -2.87 8.98
CA ASP A 144 2.41 -3.46 9.49
C ASP A 144 3.14 -4.29 8.40
N VAL A 145 2.42 -5.09 7.62
CA VAL A 145 3.02 -5.91 6.55
C VAL A 145 3.39 -5.06 5.34
N MET A 146 2.54 -4.14 4.90
CA MET A 146 2.86 -3.28 3.75
C MET A 146 4.10 -2.42 4.03
N SER A 147 4.19 -1.78 5.20
CA SER A 147 5.39 -1.01 5.60
C SER A 147 6.65 -1.88 5.63
N ARG A 148 6.60 -3.07 6.27
CA ARG A 148 7.76 -3.97 6.34
C ARG A 148 8.19 -4.55 4.98
N GLN A 149 7.28 -4.70 4.02
CA GLN A 149 7.59 -5.31 2.72
C GLN A 149 7.87 -4.30 1.60
N TRP A 150 7.45 -3.03 1.73
CA TRP A 150 7.41 -2.05 0.63
C TRP A 150 8.70 -1.95 -0.18
N ALA A 151 9.83 -1.74 0.50
CA ALA A 151 11.15 -1.61 -0.12
C ALA A 151 11.67 -2.89 -0.81
N SER A 152 11.00 -4.03 -0.62
CA SER A 152 11.32 -5.30 -1.27
C SER A 152 10.40 -5.66 -2.45
N ILE A 153 9.47 -4.77 -2.80
CA ILE A 153 8.62 -4.91 -3.99
C ILE A 153 9.40 -4.40 -5.21
N ASP A 154 9.67 -5.28 -6.17
CA ASP A 154 10.28 -4.89 -7.44
C ASP A 154 9.29 -4.18 -8.37
N ALA A 155 9.81 -3.39 -9.31
CA ALA A 155 9.01 -2.54 -10.19
C ALA A 155 7.93 -3.31 -10.98
N LEU A 156 8.21 -4.56 -11.41
CA LEU A 156 7.26 -5.39 -12.16
C LEU A 156 6.07 -5.88 -11.30
N ARG A 157 6.13 -5.70 -9.98
CA ARG A 157 5.07 -6.08 -9.03
C ARG A 157 4.43 -4.89 -8.33
N MET A 158 4.94 -3.68 -8.52
CA MET A 158 4.51 -2.50 -7.77
C MET A 158 3.03 -2.17 -7.99
N ASP A 159 2.57 -2.14 -9.25
CA ASP A 159 1.20 -1.72 -9.62
C ASP A 159 0.09 -2.44 -8.85
N LYS A 160 0.21 -3.76 -8.65
CA LYS A 160 -0.81 -4.53 -7.92
C LYS A 160 -0.80 -4.26 -6.41
N PHE A 161 0.33 -3.84 -5.85
CA PHE A 161 0.42 -3.42 -4.45
C PHE A 161 -0.01 -1.95 -4.26
N LEU A 162 0.28 -1.06 -5.20
CA LEU A 162 -0.31 0.29 -5.25
C LEU A 162 -1.85 0.22 -5.30
N LEU A 163 -2.38 -0.65 -6.16
CA LEU A 163 -3.82 -0.93 -6.27
C LEU A 163 -4.41 -1.52 -4.99
N LEU A 164 -3.69 -2.44 -4.32
CA LEU A 164 -4.11 -2.99 -3.04
C LEU A 164 -4.19 -1.90 -1.97
N VAL A 165 -3.18 -1.03 -1.84
CA VAL A 165 -3.21 0.09 -0.88
C VAL A 165 -4.38 1.03 -1.15
N ARG A 166 -4.57 1.44 -2.41
CA ARG A 166 -5.69 2.33 -2.79
C ARG A 166 -7.04 1.75 -2.35
N ARG A 167 -7.28 0.47 -2.61
CA ARG A 167 -8.53 -0.21 -2.23
C ARG A 167 -8.65 -0.49 -0.75
N ALA A 168 -7.55 -0.82 -0.07
CA ALA A 168 -7.55 -1.04 1.38
C ALA A 168 -7.84 0.27 2.13
N PHE A 169 -7.32 1.40 1.64
CA PHE A 169 -7.64 2.73 2.17
C PHE A 169 -9.13 3.06 1.95
N ALA A 170 -9.65 2.94 0.72
CA ALA A 170 -11.07 3.12 0.42
C ALA A 170 -11.99 2.20 1.27
N ALA A 171 -11.61 0.93 1.46
CA ALA A 171 -12.33 0.02 2.32
C ALA A 171 -12.36 0.46 3.80
N GLN A 172 -11.31 1.15 4.26
CA GLN A 172 -11.24 1.73 5.61
C GLN A 172 -12.01 3.06 5.72
N VAL A 173 -12.11 3.88 4.66
CA VAL A 173 -13.07 5.02 4.61
C VAL A 173 -14.50 4.49 4.68
N ARG A 174 -14.84 3.48 3.86
CA ARG A 174 -16.15 2.82 3.87
C ARG A 174 -16.49 2.18 5.22
N PHE A 175 -15.47 1.75 5.97
CA PHE A 175 -15.65 1.23 7.32
C PHE A 175 -16.13 2.35 8.25
N ALA A 176 -15.50 3.53 8.21
CA ALA A 176 -15.97 4.69 8.97
C ALA A 176 -17.42 5.05 8.60
N ARG A 177 -17.77 5.11 7.30
CA ARG A 177 -19.15 5.38 6.86
C ARG A 177 -20.17 4.37 7.40
N ARG A 178 -19.86 3.07 7.39
CA ARG A 178 -20.73 2.01 7.94
C ARG A 178 -20.93 2.08 9.46
N GLU A 179 -19.98 2.67 10.17
CA GLU A 179 -20.01 2.87 11.62
C GLU A 179 -20.60 4.25 12.00
N GLY A 180 -21.07 5.04 11.03
CA GLY A 180 -21.62 6.38 11.27
C GLY A 180 -20.56 7.46 11.51
N TRP A 181 -19.33 7.24 11.06
CA TRP A 181 -18.18 8.16 11.16
C TRP A 181 -17.61 8.42 12.57
N PHE A 182 -18.24 7.91 13.63
CA PHE A 182 -17.78 8.12 15.01
C PHE A 182 -17.64 6.82 15.83
N GLY A 183 -17.04 6.93 17.01
CA GLY A 183 -17.00 5.90 18.03
C GLY A 183 -15.76 5.00 18.00
N PRO A 184 -15.63 4.08 18.97
CA PRO A 184 -14.32 3.54 19.35
C PRO A 184 -13.57 2.79 18.25
N ARG A 185 -14.28 2.14 17.31
CA ARG A 185 -13.63 1.43 16.18
C ARG A 185 -13.15 2.40 15.10
N VAL A 186 -13.84 3.52 14.90
CA VAL A 186 -13.45 4.56 13.94
C VAL A 186 -12.27 5.35 14.47
N GLU A 187 -12.31 5.74 15.75
CA GLU A 187 -11.19 6.37 16.47
C GLU A 187 -9.92 5.49 16.43
N GLN A 188 -10.06 4.18 16.68
CA GLN A 188 -8.95 3.22 16.54
C GLN A 188 -8.41 3.10 15.11
N MET A 189 -9.26 3.27 14.08
CA MET A 189 -8.83 3.27 12.68
C MET A 189 -8.09 4.56 12.32
N LEU A 190 -8.56 5.70 12.81
CA LEU A 190 -7.90 7.01 12.66
C LEU A 190 -6.53 7.02 13.34
N GLU A 191 -6.43 6.49 14.56
CA GLU A 191 -5.14 6.37 15.25
C GLU A 191 -4.17 5.42 14.53
N LEU A 192 -4.67 4.31 13.98
CA LEU A 192 -3.90 3.44 13.11
C LEU A 192 -3.38 4.17 11.86
N TRP A 193 -4.19 5.05 11.24
CA TRP A 193 -3.76 5.86 10.10
C TRP A 193 -2.69 6.88 10.50
N ARG A 194 -2.92 7.63 11.57
CA ARG A 194 -1.96 8.59 12.15
C ARG A 194 -0.60 7.94 12.38
N ARG A 195 -0.57 6.71 12.91
CA ARG A 195 0.65 5.95 13.23
C ARG A 195 1.27 5.12 12.10
N ARG A 196 0.63 4.96 10.93
CA ARG A 196 1.12 4.02 9.89
C ARG A 196 1.07 4.57 8.47
N ALA A 197 0.03 5.33 8.15
CA ALA A 197 -0.20 5.91 6.83
C ALA A 197 0.31 7.35 6.78
N PHE A 198 0.03 8.13 7.84
CA PHE A 198 0.35 9.54 7.98
C PHE A 198 1.35 9.84 9.12
N ASP A 199 2.18 8.86 9.47
CA ASP A 199 3.22 8.96 10.51
C ASP A 199 4.10 10.20 10.28
N ALA A 200 3.86 11.27 11.03
CA ALA A 200 4.49 12.57 10.86
C ALA A 200 5.77 12.73 11.70
N ASP A 201 5.79 12.07 12.86
CA ASP A 201 6.93 12.01 13.79
C ASP A 201 7.99 10.98 13.35
N ASP A 202 7.65 10.12 12.37
CA ASP A 202 8.50 9.04 11.82
C ASP A 202 8.79 7.93 12.86
N GLU A 203 7.97 7.82 13.92
CA GLU A 203 8.14 6.86 15.03
C GLU A 203 8.05 5.40 14.58
N ASP A 204 7.11 5.11 13.69
CA ASP A 204 6.80 3.76 13.21
C ASP A 204 7.45 3.47 11.83
N GLY A 205 8.21 4.44 11.30
CA GLY A 205 9.11 4.28 10.16
C GLY A 205 8.40 3.98 8.84
N ALA A 206 7.26 4.61 8.58
CA ALA A 206 6.48 4.38 7.37
C ALA A 206 7.32 4.62 6.08
N PRO A 207 7.48 3.63 5.18
CA PRO A 207 8.34 3.78 4.00
C PRO A 207 7.93 4.96 3.12
N LEU A 208 8.90 5.79 2.71
CA LEU A 208 8.66 7.00 1.93
C LEU A 208 7.72 6.80 0.74
N GLY A 209 7.93 5.73 -0.05
CA GLY A 209 7.07 5.43 -1.21
C GLY A 209 5.63 5.04 -0.86
N LEU A 210 5.40 4.46 0.33
CA LEU A 210 4.05 4.15 0.82
C LEU A 210 3.36 5.42 1.29
N ARG A 211 4.05 6.25 2.11
CA ARG A 211 3.55 7.53 2.61
C ARG A 211 3.18 8.47 1.44
N LEU A 212 4.04 8.58 0.43
CA LEU A 212 3.74 9.35 -0.79
C LEU A 212 2.52 8.77 -1.54
N HIS A 213 2.46 7.46 -1.75
CA HIS A 213 1.30 6.85 -2.42
C HIS A 213 -0.03 7.10 -1.69
N VAL A 214 -0.05 7.12 -0.36
CA VAL A 214 -1.25 7.49 0.41
C VAL A 214 -1.62 8.98 0.21
N LEU A 215 -0.63 9.88 0.23
CA LEU A 215 -0.84 11.30 -0.05
C LEU A 215 -1.34 11.57 -1.49
N ASP A 216 -1.05 10.68 -2.44
CA ASP A 216 -1.51 10.72 -3.84
C ASP A 216 -2.96 10.23 -4.03
N LEU A 217 -3.59 9.59 -3.03
CA LEU A 217 -4.90 8.94 -3.19
C LEU A 217 -5.94 9.28 -2.12
N TRP A 218 -5.55 9.89 -0.99
CA TRP A 218 -6.47 10.02 0.14
C TRP A 218 -7.74 10.81 -0.22
N VAL A 219 -7.62 11.94 -0.91
CA VAL A 219 -8.79 12.73 -1.36
C VAL A 219 -9.67 11.94 -2.32
N ASP A 220 -9.09 11.27 -3.33
CA ASP A 220 -9.84 10.44 -4.30
C ASP A 220 -10.67 9.33 -3.64
N GLU A 221 -10.13 8.68 -2.60
CA GLU A 221 -10.81 7.58 -1.93
C GLU A 221 -11.77 8.07 -0.83
N LEU A 222 -11.57 9.27 -0.28
CA LEU A 222 -12.55 9.99 0.53
C LEU A 222 -13.77 10.37 -0.32
N ASP A 223 -13.54 10.98 -1.48
CA ASP A 223 -14.53 11.35 -2.50
C ASP A 223 -15.33 10.11 -2.98
N ARG A 224 -14.63 9.07 -3.46
CA ARG A 224 -15.25 7.79 -3.90
C ARG A 224 -16.18 7.16 -2.87
N GLU A 225 -15.85 7.27 -1.58
CA GLU A 225 -16.60 6.62 -0.50
C GLU A 225 -17.60 7.55 0.19
N ARG A 226 -17.88 8.72 -0.40
CA ARG A 226 -18.84 9.74 0.07
C ARG A 226 -18.50 10.33 1.44
N ALA A 227 -17.21 10.55 1.68
CA ALA A 227 -16.76 11.35 2.82
C ALA A 227 -16.73 12.85 2.48
N LEU A 228 -16.65 13.23 1.20
CA LEU A 228 -16.64 14.62 0.72
C LEU A 228 -17.95 14.95 0.00
N GLY A 229 -18.30 16.24 0.01
CA GLY A 229 -19.57 16.73 -0.53
C GLY A 229 -20.76 16.53 0.43
N ARG A 230 -21.90 17.10 0.04
CA ARG A 230 -23.21 16.71 0.56
C ARG A 230 -23.90 15.94 -0.57
N ASP A 231 -24.35 14.72 -0.30
CA ASP A 231 -25.25 14.03 -1.22
C ASP A 231 -26.61 14.76 -1.16
N GLU A 232 -26.99 15.47 -2.21
CA GLU A 232 -28.29 16.17 -2.30
C GLU A 232 -29.49 15.20 -2.23
N ASP A 233 -29.23 13.90 -2.44
CA ASP A 233 -30.20 12.79 -2.44
C ASP A 233 -30.17 11.94 -1.14
N GLU A 234 -29.25 12.17 -0.18
CA GLU A 234 -29.24 11.48 1.12
C GLU A 234 -29.83 12.40 2.20
N ASP A 235 -30.97 11.99 2.79
CA ASP A 235 -31.54 12.57 4.02
C ASP A 235 -30.63 12.23 5.24
N ASP A 236 -29.37 12.66 5.19
CA ASP A 236 -28.43 12.60 6.32
C ASP A 236 -29.02 13.42 7.48
N ASP A 237 -29.15 12.80 8.65
CA ASP A 237 -29.41 13.52 9.91
C ASP A 237 -28.28 14.54 10.14
N ASP A 238 -28.60 15.75 10.62
CA ASP A 238 -27.62 16.82 10.87
C ASP A 238 -26.46 16.32 11.75
N ASP A 239 -26.74 15.41 12.71
CA ASP A 239 -25.74 14.78 13.56
C ASP A 239 -24.78 13.84 12.77
N ALA A 240 -25.29 13.13 11.77
CA ALA A 240 -24.49 12.22 10.93
C ALA A 240 -23.59 13.01 9.97
N ALA A 241 -24.11 14.08 9.37
CA ALA A 241 -23.32 15.02 8.57
C ALA A 241 -22.22 15.70 9.42
N ALA A 242 -22.54 16.14 10.64
CA ALA A 242 -21.55 16.72 11.55
C ALA A 242 -20.48 15.71 12.01
N ALA A 243 -20.84 14.42 12.17
CA ALA A 243 -19.88 13.35 12.45
C ALA A 243 -18.93 13.09 11.26
N ARG A 244 -19.46 13.02 10.03
CA ARG A 244 -18.66 12.92 8.80
C ARG A 244 -17.69 14.09 8.67
N ASP A 245 -18.18 15.31 8.79
CA ASP A 245 -17.37 16.52 8.59
C ASP A 245 -16.25 16.63 9.64
N ARG A 246 -16.50 16.20 10.89
CA ARG A 246 -15.46 16.03 11.93
C ARG A 246 -14.44 14.96 11.54
N TRP A 247 -14.90 13.79 11.09
CA TRP A 247 -14.02 12.70 10.67
C TRP A 247 -13.08 13.12 9.53
N VAL A 248 -13.60 13.85 8.53
CA VAL A 248 -12.80 14.43 7.44
C VAL A 248 -11.78 15.44 7.95
N ARG A 249 -12.14 16.28 8.94
CA ARG A 249 -11.20 17.20 9.59
C ARG A 249 -10.06 16.45 10.27
N GLU A 250 -10.34 15.40 11.03
CA GLU A 250 -9.29 14.61 11.68
C GLU A 250 -8.32 13.95 10.69
N VAL A 251 -8.80 13.48 9.53
CA VAL A 251 -7.93 12.98 8.44
C VAL A 251 -7.12 14.14 7.83
N GLY A 252 -7.73 15.31 7.67
CA GLY A 252 -7.06 16.53 7.23
C GLY A 252 -5.92 16.95 8.14
N ASP A 253 -6.13 16.95 9.47
CA ASP A 253 -5.12 17.32 10.47
C ASP A 253 -3.88 16.41 10.42
N MET A 254 -4.06 15.11 10.11
CA MET A 254 -2.94 14.18 9.89
C MET A 254 -2.09 14.58 8.65
N VAL A 255 -2.74 15.04 7.58
CA VAL A 255 -2.06 15.50 6.36
C VAL A 255 -1.43 16.89 6.59
N ASP A 256 -2.08 17.76 7.35
CA ASP A 256 -1.55 19.08 7.70
C ASP A 256 -0.23 18.98 8.49
N ALA A 257 -0.17 18.08 9.47
CA ALA A 257 1.05 17.76 10.21
C ALA A 257 2.22 17.35 9.28
N LEU A 258 1.95 16.56 8.23
CA LEU A 258 2.96 16.15 7.25
C LEU A 258 3.52 17.30 6.40
N ARG A 259 2.85 18.46 6.33
CA ARG A 259 3.37 19.67 5.67
C ARG A 259 4.60 20.23 6.39
N ALA A 260 4.81 19.89 7.67
CA ALA A 260 6.01 20.22 8.45
C ALA A 260 7.13 19.14 8.38
N SER A 261 6.88 17.98 7.75
CA SER A 261 7.81 16.84 7.70
C SER A 261 9.25 17.25 7.32
N PRO A 262 10.32 16.66 7.87
CA PRO A 262 11.70 16.96 7.43
C PRO A 262 11.95 16.60 5.95
N VAL A 263 11.18 15.67 5.38
CA VAL A 263 11.35 15.20 4.00
C VAL A 263 10.64 16.12 3.00
N LYS A 264 11.40 16.77 2.11
CA LYS A 264 10.87 17.75 1.13
C LYS A 264 9.76 17.18 0.23
N SER A 265 9.90 15.95 -0.28
CA SER A 265 8.88 15.34 -1.14
C SER A 265 7.57 15.08 -0.39
N VAL A 266 7.63 14.72 0.89
CA VAL A 266 6.46 14.57 1.76
C VAL A 266 5.79 15.92 1.99
N ARG A 267 6.53 16.96 2.40
CA ARG A 267 5.96 18.32 2.58
C ARG A 267 5.27 18.84 1.34
N ASN A 268 5.93 18.67 0.18
CA ASN A 268 5.41 19.13 -1.10
C ASN A 268 4.08 18.42 -1.42
N ARG A 269 4.06 17.08 -1.38
CA ARG A 269 2.85 16.31 -1.71
C ARG A 269 1.72 16.50 -0.70
N ALA A 270 2.05 16.59 0.59
CA ALA A 270 1.06 16.92 1.63
C ALA A 270 0.47 18.32 1.41
N SER A 271 1.29 19.31 1.05
CA SER A 271 0.78 20.68 0.76
C SER A 271 -0.03 20.75 -0.53
N GLU A 272 0.31 19.93 -1.53
CA GLU A 272 -0.42 19.79 -2.79
C GLU A 272 -1.80 19.15 -2.56
N SER A 273 -1.86 17.96 -1.94
CA SER A 273 -3.13 17.26 -1.74
C SER A 273 -4.00 17.86 -0.64
N TYR A 274 -3.43 18.57 0.34
CA TYR A 274 -4.21 19.35 1.32
C TYR A 274 -4.87 20.61 0.72
N ALA A 275 -4.43 21.04 -0.47
CA ALA A 275 -4.99 22.17 -1.20
C ALA A 275 -6.02 21.77 -2.27
N ASP A 276 -6.41 20.49 -2.34
CA ASP A 276 -7.43 19.98 -3.26
C ASP A 276 -8.79 20.67 -3.02
N GLU A 277 -9.40 21.18 -4.08
CA GLU A 277 -10.62 21.99 -4.05
C GLU A 277 -11.84 21.24 -3.50
N ARG A 278 -11.84 19.89 -3.57
CA ARG A 278 -12.90 19.03 -3.04
C ARG A 278 -12.97 19.02 -1.51
N LEU A 279 -11.92 19.48 -0.83
CA LEU A 279 -11.84 19.48 0.63
C LEU A 279 -12.66 20.63 1.24
N PRO A 280 -13.26 20.47 2.44
CA PRO A 280 -14.06 21.52 3.10
C PRO A 280 -13.31 22.84 3.41
N TRP A 281 -11.99 22.85 3.28
CA TRP A 281 -11.13 24.04 3.39
C TRP A 281 -10.45 24.43 2.07
N GLY A 282 -10.50 23.59 1.03
CA GLY A 282 -9.96 23.85 -0.31
C GLY A 282 -10.85 24.75 -1.15
N ALA A 283 -12.18 24.57 -1.05
CA ALA A 283 -13.20 25.36 -1.75
C ALA A 283 -13.16 26.88 -1.47
N ARG A 284 -12.35 27.34 -0.51
CA ARG A 284 -12.28 28.74 -0.06
C ARG A 284 -11.47 29.67 -0.99
N ARG A 285 -11.23 29.27 -2.24
CA ARG A 285 -10.38 30.00 -3.22
C ARG A 285 -11.10 30.49 -4.48
N SER A 286 -12.31 30.03 -4.80
CA SER A 286 -13.07 30.50 -5.97
C SER A 286 -13.83 31.81 -5.72
N ASP A 287 -14.23 32.06 -4.47
CA ASP A 287 -15.25 33.06 -4.15
C ASP A 287 -14.67 34.41 -3.70
N ASP A 288 -13.34 34.55 -3.69
CA ASP A 288 -12.60 35.76 -3.24
C ASP A 288 -11.89 36.49 -4.40
N GLU A 289 -12.24 36.19 -5.66
CA GLU A 289 -11.95 37.06 -6.82
C GLU A 289 -13.07 38.10 -7.04
N GLY A 290 -13.55 38.69 -5.94
CA GLY A 290 -14.55 39.74 -5.93
C GLY A 290 -13.95 41.15 -6.06
N HIS A 291 -13.93 41.69 -7.28
CA HIS A 291 -13.74 43.13 -7.57
C HIS A 291 -12.48 43.80 -6.99
N GLY A 292 -11.31 43.38 -7.47
CA GLY A 292 -10.13 44.25 -7.52
C GLY A 292 -10.19 45.16 -8.75
N GLU A 293 -10.83 46.33 -8.64
CA GLU A 293 -10.74 47.39 -9.67
C GLU A 293 -9.31 47.96 -9.67
N VAL A 294 -8.43 47.39 -10.48
CA VAL A 294 -7.07 47.93 -10.67
C VAL A 294 -7.19 49.16 -11.57
N GLY A 295 -7.30 50.32 -10.93
CA GLY A 295 -7.21 51.61 -11.60
C GLY A 295 -5.90 51.70 -12.36
N LEU A 296 -5.99 51.96 -13.67
CA LEU A 296 -4.85 52.31 -14.50
C LEU A 296 -4.45 53.74 -14.14
N GLU A 297 -3.44 53.91 -13.29
CA GLU A 297 -2.77 55.21 -13.11
C GLU A 297 -1.54 55.25 -14.03
N ASP A 298 -1.56 56.23 -14.95
CA ASP A 298 -0.52 56.45 -15.96
C ASP A 298 0.73 57.08 -15.32
N GLU A 299 1.78 56.30 -15.06
CA GLU A 299 3.11 56.84 -14.74
C GLU A 299 4.13 56.62 -15.87
N ALA A 300 4.18 57.66 -16.71
CA ALA A 300 5.37 58.30 -17.26
C ALA A 300 6.54 57.41 -17.75
N TRP A 301 6.63 57.28 -19.07
CA TRP A 301 7.80 56.79 -19.79
C TRP A 301 8.92 57.83 -19.77
N ASP A 302 9.89 57.71 -18.87
CA ASP A 302 11.08 58.59 -18.82
C ASP A 302 12.15 58.09 -19.79
N GLY A 303 12.63 58.98 -20.67
CA GLY A 303 13.54 58.65 -21.76
C GLY A 303 15.00 58.71 -21.34
N ILE A 304 15.81 57.76 -21.79
CA ILE A 304 17.27 57.84 -21.70
C ILE A 304 17.83 58.40 -23.01
N GLU A 305 18.37 59.62 -22.95
CA GLU A 305 19.31 60.18 -23.92
C GLU A 305 20.70 60.29 -23.28
N ASP A 306 21.65 59.49 -23.75
CA ASP A 306 22.97 59.89 -24.28
C ASP A 306 23.78 58.66 -24.76
#